data_AF-A0A7Y3A4Z9-F1
#
_entry.id   AF-A0A7Y3A4Z9-F1
#
_cell.length_a   1.000
_cell.length_b   1.000
_cell.length_c   1.000
_cell.angle_alpha   90.00
_cell.angle_beta   90.00
_cell.angle_gamma   90.00
#
_symmetry.space_group_name_H-M   'P 1'
#
loop_
_entity.id
_entity.type
_entity.pdbx_description
1 polymer ?
#
loop_
_entity_poly.entity_id
_entity_poly.type
_entity_poly.pdbx_seq_one_letter_code
_entity_poly.pdbx_strand_id
1 'polypeptide(L)'
;KESSSLFKMAIGVIIMGWGFFFMSMASNEVTYDSAGEILTKSGMHWLVLAYLFHTLGELCASPVALSFITKLAPERWMAFMMGAYFASTGLGNKVAGLIGESASDLGEFTIFTGIAIFCTIFGILVILLLKPLKRLTHGAEDLEGTHHEEQEGFELADN
;
A
#
# COMPACT_ATOMS: atom_id res chain seq x y z
N LYS A 1 14.49 10.36 -15.75
CA LYS A 1 13.74 11.09 -14.71
C LYS A 1 13.30 10.05 -13.69
N GLU A 2 14.11 9.79 -12.67
CA GLU A 2 13.85 8.68 -11.75
C GLU A 2 12.55 8.89 -11.00
N SER A 3 11.70 7.86 -11.00
CA SER A 3 10.51 7.81 -10.16
C SER A 3 10.95 7.59 -8.73
N SER A 4 10.79 8.62 -7.87
CA SER A 4 11.06 8.51 -6.43
C SER A 4 10.32 7.32 -5.82
N SER A 5 10.94 6.61 -4.87
CA SER A 5 10.35 5.46 -4.17
C SER A 5 9.01 5.84 -3.55
N LEU A 6 8.94 7.05 -3.00
CA LEU A 6 7.73 7.65 -2.44
C LEU A 6 6.59 7.77 -3.46
N PHE A 7 6.90 8.03 -4.73
CA PHE A 7 5.90 8.08 -5.80
C PHE A 7 5.37 6.67 -6.12
N LYS A 8 6.25 5.66 -6.15
CA LYS A 8 5.84 4.25 -6.35
C LYS A 8 4.94 3.77 -5.20
N MET A 9 5.29 4.10 -3.96
CA MET A 9 4.46 3.80 -2.79
C MET A 9 3.10 4.50 -2.86
N ALA A 10 3.06 5.78 -3.23
CA ALA A 10 1.80 6.52 -3.34
C ALA A 10 0.86 5.95 -4.41
N ILE A 11 1.40 5.56 -5.57
CA ILE A 11 0.63 4.87 -6.61
C ILE A 11 0.10 3.52 -6.10
N GLY A 12 0.93 2.73 -5.41
CA GLY A 12 0.51 1.46 -4.81
C GLY A 12 -0.68 1.61 -3.87
N VAL A 13 -0.69 2.65 -3.03
CA VAL A 13 -1.81 2.95 -2.12
C VAL A 13 -3.10 3.32 -2.86
N ILE A 14 -2.99 4.07 -3.97
CA ILE A 14 -4.15 4.42 -4.80
C ILE A 14 -4.73 3.17 -5.48
N ILE A 15 -3.87 2.30 -6.02
CA ILE A 15 -4.28 1.03 -6.64
C ILE A 15 -4.97 0.13 -5.60
N MET A 16 -4.44 0.07 -4.36
CA MET A 16 -5.07 -0.65 -3.25
C MET A 16 -6.46 -0.08 -2.92
N GLY A 17 -6.60 1.25 -2.89
CA GLY A 17 -7.89 1.91 -2.69
C GLY A 17 -8.94 1.54 -3.75
N TRP A 18 -8.50 1.33 -5.00
CA TRP A 18 -9.37 0.82 -6.06
C TRP A 18 -9.83 -0.63 -5.85
N GLY A 19 -9.03 -1.46 -5.18
CA GLY A 19 -9.47 -2.79 -4.76
C GLY A 19 -10.67 -2.74 -3.81
N PHE A 20 -10.65 -1.82 -2.83
CA PHE A 20 -11.79 -1.57 -1.94
C PHE A 20 -13.00 -0.96 -2.66
N PHE A 21 -12.80 -0.18 -3.71
CA PHE A 21 -13.90 0.30 -4.56
C PHE A 21 -14.65 -0.85 -5.23
N PHE A 22 -13.92 -1.87 -5.73
CA PHE A 22 -14.55 -3.08 -6.27
C PHE A 22 -15.30 -3.88 -5.20
N MET A 23 -14.81 -3.92 -3.95
CA MET A 23 -15.54 -4.53 -2.83
C MET A 23 -16.82 -3.74 -2.46
N SER A 24 -16.80 -2.42 -2.57
CA SER A 24 -18.00 -1.58 -2.39
C SER A 24 -19.07 -1.90 -3.45
N MET A 25 -18.67 -1.99 -4.72
CA MET A 25 -19.57 -2.44 -5.80
C MET A 25 -20.12 -3.85 -5.55
N ALA A 26 -19.27 -4.77 -5.08
CA ALA A 26 -19.67 -6.12 -4.71
C ALA A 26 -20.73 -6.14 -3.59
N SER A 27 -20.60 -5.26 -2.59
CA SER A 27 -21.53 -5.12 -1.47
C SER A 27 -22.89 -4.55 -1.91
N ASN A 28 -22.91 -3.68 -2.92
CA ASN A 28 -24.16 -3.13 -3.47
C ASN A 28 -24.99 -4.18 -4.25
N GLU A 29 -24.33 -5.17 -4.88
CA GLU A 29 -25.05 -6.28 -5.54
C GLU A 29 -25.63 -7.30 -4.53
N VAL A 30 -25.21 -7.27 -3.27
CA VAL A 30 -25.79 -8.11 -2.22
C VAL A 30 -27.08 -7.46 -1.74
N THR A 31 -28.21 -8.00 -2.18
CA THR A 31 -29.54 -7.61 -1.69
C THR A 31 -29.95 -8.50 -0.52
N TYR A 32 -30.44 -7.89 0.56
CA TYR A 32 -30.99 -8.58 1.73
C TYR A 32 -32.53 -8.53 1.70
N ASP A 33 -33.20 -9.60 2.12
CA ASP A 33 -34.65 -9.58 2.34
C ASP A 33 -35.00 -8.84 3.64
N SER A 34 -36.29 -8.51 3.84
CA SER A 34 -36.83 -7.92 5.08
C SER A 34 -36.62 -8.80 6.33
N ALA A 35 -36.23 -10.06 6.14
CA ALA A 35 -35.87 -11.01 7.20
C ALA A 35 -34.33 -11.13 7.45
N GLY A 36 -33.50 -10.38 6.71
CA GLY A 36 -32.04 -10.42 6.82
C GLY A 36 -31.34 -11.55 6.04
N GLU A 37 -32.07 -12.30 5.22
CA GLU A 37 -31.48 -13.34 4.37
C GLU A 37 -30.95 -12.78 3.04
N ILE A 38 -29.82 -13.33 2.56
CA ILE A 38 -29.16 -12.89 1.32
C ILE A 38 -29.98 -13.37 0.11
N LEU A 39 -30.66 -12.44 -0.57
CA LEU A 39 -31.46 -12.69 -1.78
C LEU A 39 -30.60 -12.84 -3.03
N THR A 40 -29.45 -12.19 -3.08
CA THR A 40 -28.53 -12.26 -4.22
C THR A 40 -27.10 -12.26 -3.70
N LYS A 41 -26.34 -13.32 -4.03
CA LYS A 41 -24.91 -13.38 -3.68
C LYS A 41 -24.11 -12.64 -4.74
N SER A 42 -23.16 -11.83 -4.30
CA SER A 42 -22.22 -11.15 -5.19
C SER A 42 -21.40 -12.15 -5.99
N GLY A 43 -21.14 -11.82 -7.26
CA GLY A 43 -20.35 -12.69 -8.14
C GLY A 43 -18.88 -12.73 -7.73
N MET A 44 -18.28 -13.93 -7.78
CA MET A 44 -16.87 -14.18 -7.41
C MET A 44 -15.87 -13.30 -8.18
N HIS A 45 -16.24 -12.81 -9.37
CA HIS A 45 -15.40 -11.95 -10.20
C HIS A 45 -15.00 -10.65 -9.49
N TRP A 46 -15.85 -10.07 -8.64
CA TRP A 46 -15.51 -8.87 -7.87
C TRP A 46 -14.40 -9.12 -6.85
N LEU A 47 -14.43 -10.28 -6.18
CA LEU A 47 -13.38 -10.67 -5.25
C LEU A 47 -12.06 -10.91 -5.97
N VAL A 48 -12.09 -11.58 -7.14
CA VAL A 48 -10.89 -11.78 -7.96
C VAL A 48 -10.26 -10.45 -8.37
N LEU A 49 -11.08 -9.47 -8.79
CA LEU A 49 -10.61 -8.13 -9.12
C LEU A 49 -10.06 -7.41 -7.89
N ALA A 50 -10.75 -7.44 -6.76
CA ALA A 50 -10.28 -6.80 -5.53
C ALA A 50 -8.92 -7.36 -5.09
N TYR A 51 -8.75 -8.68 -5.10
CA TYR A 51 -7.47 -9.34 -4.80
C TYR A 51 -6.39 -8.95 -5.79
N LEU A 52 -6.68 -8.92 -7.09
CA LEU A 52 -5.72 -8.50 -8.11
C LEU A 52 -5.19 -7.09 -7.83
N PHE A 53 -6.07 -6.12 -7.55
CA PHE A 53 -5.66 -4.75 -7.27
C PHE A 53 -4.92 -4.61 -5.93
N HIS A 54 -5.34 -5.33 -4.89
CA HIS A 54 -4.61 -5.34 -3.62
C HIS A 54 -3.20 -5.91 -3.79
N THR A 55 -3.04 -7.03 -4.49
CA THR A 55 -1.73 -7.63 -4.75
C THR A 55 -0.85 -6.71 -5.61
N LEU A 56 -1.40 -6.06 -6.64
CA LEU A 56 -0.66 -5.07 -7.43
C LEU A 56 -0.18 -3.89 -6.57
N GLY A 57 -1.04 -3.41 -5.66
CA GLY A 57 -0.68 -2.37 -4.69
C GLY A 57 0.46 -2.82 -3.77
N GLU A 58 0.38 -4.04 -3.22
CA GLU A 58 1.41 -4.62 -2.36
C GLU A 58 2.74 -4.85 -3.08
N LEU A 59 2.71 -5.28 -4.34
CA LEU A 59 3.92 -5.44 -5.16
C LEU A 59 4.65 -4.11 -5.39
N CYS A 60 3.90 -3.00 -5.44
CA CYS A 60 4.50 -1.67 -5.54
C CYS A 60 5.03 -1.16 -4.19
N ALA A 61 4.42 -1.55 -3.07
CA ALA A 61 4.75 -1.03 -1.75
C ALA A 61 5.84 -1.85 -1.02
N SER A 62 5.78 -3.17 -1.06
CA SER A 62 6.63 -4.05 -0.24
C SER A 62 8.14 -3.98 -0.54
N PRO A 63 8.63 -4.03 -1.81
CA PRO A 63 10.07 -3.90 -2.08
C PRO A 63 10.56 -2.47 -1.84
N VAL A 64 9.68 -1.49 -2.05
CA VAL A 64 10.00 -0.07 -1.97
C VAL A 64 10.08 0.40 -0.52
N ALA A 65 9.16 -0.02 0.34
CA ALA A 65 9.14 0.36 1.75
C ALA A 65 10.38 -0.15 2.49
N LEU A 66 10.76 -1.41 2.27
CA LEU A 66 11.91 -2.01 2.94
C LEU A 66 13.22 -1.35 2.49
N SER A 67 13.38 -1.12 1.19
CA SER A 67 14.52 -0.38 0.61
C SER A 67 14.62 1.04 1.16
N PHE A 68 13.48 1.73 1.33
CA PHE A 68 13.46 3.08 1.85
C PHE A 68 13.90 3.16 3.32
N ILE A 69 13.48 2.21 4.15
CA ILE A 69 13.84 2.17 5.57
C ILE A 69 15.32 1.89 5.76
N THR A 70 15.89 0.96 4.99
CA THR A 70 17.31 0.64 5.10
C THR A 70 18.20 1.78 4.60
N LYS A 71 17.78 2.51 3.56
CA LYS A 71 18.51 3.67 3.03
C LYS A 71 18.50 4.88 3.97
N LEU A 72 17.40 5.08 4.71
CA LEU A 72 17.25 6.25 5.60
C LEU A 72 17.70 6.00 7.04
N ALA A 73 17.84 4.73 7.43
CA ALA A 73 18.22 4.35 8.78
C ALA A 73 19.73 4.56 9.01
N PRO A 74 20.14 5.21 10.11
CA PRO A 74 21.54 5.31 10.47
C PRO A 74 22.09 3.95 10.89
N GLU A 75 23.34 3.64 10.52
CA GLU A 75 23.98 2.33 10.75
C GLU A 75 23.84 1.83 12.21
N ARG A 76 23.94 2.75 13.18
CA ARG A 76 23.83 2.43 14.62
C ARG A 76 22.41 2.05 15.08
N TRP A 77 21.37 2.39 14.33
CA TRP A 77 19.95 2.25 14.72
C TRP A 77 19.12 1.41 13.73
N MET A 78 19.76 0.68 12.82
CA MET A 78 19.10 -0.17 11.82
C MET A 78 18.08 -1.13 12.43
N ALA A 79 18.46 -1.85 13.49
CA ALA A 79 17.59 -2.79 14.18
C ALA A 79 16.37 -2.11 14.84
N PHE A 80 16.54 -0.88 15.34
CA PHE A 80 15.45 -0.11 15.93
C PHE A 80 14.48 0.41 14.87
N MET A 81 14.98 0.90 13.72
CA MET A 81 14.15 1.34 12.60
C MET A 81 13.35 0.18 11.98
N MET A 82 13.96 -1.00 11.83
CA MET A 82 13.24 -2.21 11.43
C MET A 82 12.22 -2.66 12.48
N GLY A 83 12.54 -2.55 13.77
CA GLY A 83 11.60 -2.81 14.86
C GLY A 83 10.38 -1.88 14.80
N ALA A 84 10.59 -0.59 14.54
CA ALA A 84 9.53 0.39 14.36
C ALA A 84 8.66 0.09 13.12
N TYR A 85 9.26 -0.37 12.02
CA TYR A 85 8.53 -0.82 10.84
C TYR A 85 7.58 -1.98 11.15
N PHE A 86 8.08 -3.05 11.78
CA PHE A 86 7.24 -4.19 12.15
C PHE A 86 6.18 -3.81 13.20
N ALA A 87 6.51 -2.93 14.14
CA ALA A 87 5.54 -2.41 15.10
C ALA A 87 4.42 -1.61 14.41
N SER A 88 4.77 -0.76 13.43
CA SER A 88 3.80 -0.02 12.63
C SER A 88 2.89 -0.95 11.83
N THR A 89 3.44 -1.99 11.20
CA THR A 89 2.65 -3.01 10.47
C THR A 89 1.71 -3.77 11.40
N GLY A 90 2.19 -4.17 12.59
CA GLY A 90 1.36 -4.84 13.59
C GLY A 90 0.21 -3.97 14.11
N LEU A 91 0.48 -2.69 14.37
CA LEU A 91 -0.56 -1.72 14.74
C LEU A 91 -1.56 -1.50 13.60
N GLY A 92 -1.08 -1.43 12.35
CA GLY A 92 -1.92 -1.35 11.16
C GLY A 92 -2.89 -2.53 11.05
N ASN A 93 -2.39 -3.75 11.24
CA ASN A 93 -3.22 -4.97 11.23
C ASN A 93 -4.26 -4.97 12.36
N LYS A 94 -3.91 -4.46 13.55
CA LYS A 94 -4.87 -4.31 14.65
C LYS A 94 -5.99 -3.34 14.29
N VAL A 95 -5.66 -2.18 13.74
CA VAL A 95 -6.65 -1.19 13.30
C VAL A 95 -7.51 -1.75 12.16
N ALA A 96 -6.92 -2.46 11.21
CA ALA A 96 -7.65 -3.14 10.14
C ALA A 96 -8.67 -4.16 10.70
N GLY A 97 -8.29 -4.92 11.73
CA GLY A 97 -9.19 -5.85 12.41
C GLY A 97 -10.38 -5.15 13.07
N LEU A 98 -10.15 -4.03 13.78
CA LEU A 98 -11.23 -3.26 14.41
C LEU A 98 -12.19 -2.65 13.39
N ILE A 99 -11.67 -2.15 12.27
CA ILE A 99 -12.48 -1.64 11.17
C ILE A 99 -13.29 -2.77 10.51
N GLY A 100 -12.67 -3.95 10.37
CA GLY A 100 -13.34 -5.15 9.84
C GLY A 100 -14.48 -5.63 10.74
N GLU A 101 -14.29 -5.64 12.06
CA GLU A 101 -15.36 -5.96 13.02
C GLU A 101 -16.52 -4.95 12.92
N SER A 102 -16.19 -3.66 12.83
CA SER A 102 -17.17 -2.58 12.69
C SER A 102 -18.00 -2.66 11.40
N ALA A 103 -17.52 -3.38 10.38
CA ALA A 103 -18.26 -3.58 9.12
C ALA A 103 -19.52 -4.44 9.30
N SER A 104 -19.54 -5.34 10.29
CA SER A 104 -20.72 -6.14 10.63
C SER A 104 -21.87 -5.28 11.19
N ASP A 105 -21.53 -4.21 11.92
CA ASP A 105 -22.52 -3.36 12.61
C ASP A 105 -22.92 -2.13 11.79
N LEU A 106 -21.98 -1.51 11.08
CA LEU A 106 -22.16 -0.25 10.34
C LEU A 106 -22.47 -0.44 8.85
N GLY A 107 -22.39 -1.68 8.36
CA GLY A 107 -22.60 -2.05 6.97
C GLY A 107 -21.30 -2.04 6.15
N GLU A 108 -21.08 -3.15 5.44
CA GLU A 108 -19.91 -3.40 4.59
C GLU A 108 -19.69 -2.32 3.53
N PHE A 109 -20.77 -1.88 2.88
CA PHE A 109 -20.73 -0.84 1.85
C PHE A 109 -20.12 0.48 2.37
N THR A 110 -20.55 0.92 3.57
CA THR A 110 -20.07 2.18 4.18
C THR A 110 -18.59 2.09 4.51
N ILE A 111 -18.16 0.98 5.11
CA ILE A 111 -16.76 0.77 5.50
C ILE A 111 -15.86 0.65 4.26
N PHE A 112 -16.20 -0.18 3.28
CA PHE A 112 -15.37 -0.36 2.08
C PHE A 112 -15.27 0.92 1.25
N THR A 113 -16.37 1.66 1.10
CA THR A 113 -16.37 2.96 0.41
C THR A 113 -15.55 3.99 1.18
N GLY A 114 -15.67 4.02 2.51
CA GLY A 114 -14.88 4.88 3.38
C GLY A 114 -13.37 4.63 3.24
N ILE A 115 -12.95 3.35 3.26
CA ILE A 115 -11.55 2.95 3.06
C ILE A 115 -11.08 3.34 1.65
N ALA A 116 -11.87 3.08 0.61
CA ALA A 116 -11.51 3.43 -0.77
C ALA A 116 -11.25 4.93 -0.92
N ILE A 117 -12.18 5.77 -0.44
CA ILE A 117 -12.04 7.24 -0.47
C ILE A 117 -10.82 7.68 0.34
N PHE A 118 -10.66 7.15 1.55
CA PHE A 118 -9.53 7.48 2.42
C PHE A 118 -8.19 7.14 1.77
N CYS A 119 -8.03 5.94 1.21
CA CYS A 119 -6.82 5.52 0.51
C CYS A 119 -6.53 6.37 -0.72
N THR A 120 -7.54 6.72 -1.51
CA THR A 120 -7.37 7.59 -2.69
C THR A 120 -6.95 9.00 -2.28
N ILE A 121 -7.62 9.61 -1.30
CA ILE A 121 -7.27 10.95 -0.80
C ILE A 121 -5.87 10.95 -0.19
N PHE A 122 -5.55 9.95 0.62
CA PHE A 122 -4.23 9.81 1.24
C PHE A 122 -3.14 9.66 0.17
N GLY A 123 -3.35 8.83 -0.84
CA GLY A 123 -2.41 8.68 -1.96
C GLY A 123 -2.19 9.98 -2.72
N ILE A 124 -3.26 10.73 -3.03
CA ILE A 124 -3.17 12.04 -3.68
C ILE A 124 -2.43 13.05 -2.78
N LEU A 125 -2.72 13.06 -1.48
CA LEU A 125 -2.06 13.91 -0.52
C LEU A 125 -0.55 13.63 -0.46
N VAL A 126 -0.15 12.35 -0.45
CA VAL A 126 1.26 11.96 -0.50
C VAL A 126 1.90 12.46 -1.81
N ILE A 127 1.21 12.34 -2.95
CA ILE A 127 1.68 12.87 -4.24
C ILE A 127 1.89 14.40 -4.19
N LEU A 128 0.98 15.15 -3.57
CA LEU A 128 1.11 16.60 -3.38
C LEU A 128 2.29 16.95 -2.47
N LEU A 129 2.52 16.16 -1.42
CA LEU A 129 3.61 16.33 -0.48
C LEU A 129 4.95 15.73 -0.97
N LEU A 130 5.04 15.24 -2.21
CA LEU A 130 6.31 14.69 -2.73
C LEU A 130 7.43 15.73 -2.76
N LYS A 131 7.12 16.99 -3.04
CA LYS A 131 8.14 18.06 -3.08
C LYS A 131 8.85 18.25 -1.74
N PRO A 132 8.14 18.45 -0.60
CA PRO A 132 8.79 18.52 0.71
C PRO A 132 9.38 17.17 1.14
N LEU A 133 8.74 16.04 0.82
CA LEU A 133 9.22 14.72 1.23
C LEU A 133 10.55 14.36 0.55
N LYS A 134 10.67 14.64 -0.76
CA LYS A 134 11.92 14.48 -1.52
C LYS A 134 13.03 15.42 -1.05
N ARG A 135 12.68 16.61 -0.54
CA ARG A 135 13.65 17.53 0.05
C ARG A 135 14.23 16.99 1.36
N LEU A 136 13.42 16.30 2.17
CA LEU A 136 13.84 15.75 3.45
C LEU A 136 14.69 14.48 3.31
N THR A 137 14.50 13.71 2.23
CA THR A 137 15.27 12.50 1.96
C THR A 137 16.68 12.77 1.42
N HIS A 138 17.08 14.03 1.19
CA HIS A 138 18.46 14.46 0.86
C HIS A 138 19.20 13.59 -0.18
N GLY A 139 18.50 13.05 -1.18
CA GLY A 139 19.14 12.20 -2.20
C GLY A 139 19.58 10.82 -1.71
N ALA A 140 19.12 10.35 -0.53
CA ALA A 140 19.36 8.99 -0.06
C ALA A 140 18.82 7.90 -1.01
N GLU A 141 17.93 8.28 -1.93
CA GLU A 141 17.43 7.41 -3.00
C GLU A 141 18.42 7.26 -4.18
N ASP A 142 19.30 8.24 -4.42
CA ASP A 142 20.20 8.31 -5.59
C ASP A 142 21.46 7.42 -5.45
N LEU A 143 21.69 6.82 -4.26
CA LEU A 143 22.84 5.95 -3.95
C LEU A 143 22.84 4.61 -4.70
N GLU A 144 21.76 4.26 -5.39
CA GLU A 144 21.64 2.99 -6.12
C GLU A 144 22.33 3.02 -7.49
N GLY A 145 22.53 4.21 -8.07
CA GLY A 145 23.25 4.35 -9.34
C GLY A 145 24.72 3.97 -9.26
N THR A 146 25.36 4.12 -8.09
CA THR A 146 26.79 3.84 -7.92
C THR A 146 27.10 2.37 -7.64
N HIS A 147 26.21 1.64 -6.96
CA HIS A 147 26.47 0.23 -6.60
C HIS A 147 26.16 -0.77 -7.72
N HIS A 148 25.19 -0.47 -8.61
CA HIS A 148 24.96 -1.28 -9.81
C HIS A 148 26.07 -1.09 -10.85
N GLU A 149 26.61 0.13 -11.00
CA GLU A 149 27.75 0.40 -11.88
C GLU A 149 29.04 -0.29 -11.39
N GLU A 150 29.26 -0.39 -10.08
CA GLU A 150 30.41 -1.11 -9.50
C GLU A 150 30.31 -2.64 -9.67
N GLN A 151 29.10 -3.21 -9.60
CA GLN A 151 28.90 -4.65 -9.81
C GLN A 151 28.99 -5.04 -11.28
N GLU A 152 28.40 -4.28 -12.20
CA GLU A 152 28.59 -4.51 -13.65
C GLU A 152 30.04 -4.26 -14.08
N GLY A 153 30.74 -3.29 -13.47
CA GLY A 153 32.16 -3.05 -13.70
C GLY A 153 33.06 -4.20 -13.23
N PHE A 154 32.67 -4.93 -12.19
CA PHE A 154 33.40 -6.11 -11.70
C PHE A 154 33.14 -7.35 -12.57
N GLU A 155 31.89 -7.57 -13.01
CA GLU A 155 31.55 -8.70 -13.90
C GLU A 155 32.12 -8.55 -15.31
N LEU A 156 32.35 -7.32 -15.79
CA LEU A 156 32.99 -7.05 -17.08
C LEU A 156 34.53 -7.04 -17.00
N ALA A 157 35.11 -6.85 -15.82
CA ALA A 157 36.57 -6.89 -15.62
C ALA A 157 37.12 -8.32 -15.49
N ASP A 158 36.26 -9.30 -15.20
CA ASP A 158 36.62 -10.71 -14.99
C ASP A 158 36.33 -11.63 -16.20
N ASN A 159 36.03 -11.06 -17.39
CA ASN A 159 35.86 -11.77 -18.66
C ASN A 159 36.93 -11.40 -19.71
#